data_AF-A0A661ZFI4-F1
#
_entry.id   AF-A0A661ZFI4-F1
#
_cell.length_a   1.000
_cell.length_b   1.000
_cell.length_c   1.000
_cell.angle_alpha   90.00
_cell.angle_beta   90.00
_cell.angle_gamma   90.00
#
_symmetry.space_group_name_H-M   'P 1'
#
loop_
_entity.id
_entity.type
_entity.pdbx_description
1 polymer ?
#
loop_
_entity_poly.entity_id
_entity_poly.type
_entity_poly.pdbx_seq_one_letter_code
_entity_poly.pdbx_strand_id
1 'polypeptide(L)'
;MINNNSGFPIKLFVFGTLRKNGRLDYYTDGSKYAGKYYTEGQLMLSEIGSAYIDFDVKNTATIGELYYMNFSGLLRIDHLESTSGEFPKGYDLDIAPIWKFKDGINDFSNKNKSFAFVYKRRNSPLKIQSGDWLQRLNPLEEIKRFLNSQLSDKVNPEDLINYLHKYLKK
;
A
#
# COMPACT_ATOMS: atom_id res chain seq x y z
N MET A 1 -16.95 17.24 -0.88
CA MET A 1 -17.48 15.94 -1.33
C MET A 1 -16.38 15.27 -2.12
N ILE A 2 -16.08 14.00 -1.84
CA ILE A 2 -15.17 13.21 -2.69
C ILE A 2 -16.02 12.79 -3.88
N ASN A 3 -15.58 13.08 -5.11
CA ASN A 3 -16.17 12.41 -6.26
C ASN A 3 -15.94 10.92 -6.03
N ASN A 4 -17.02 10.19 -5.79
CA ASN A 4 -16.98 8.73 -5.72
C ASN A 4 -16.66 8.25 -7.15
N ASN A 5 -15.39 8.34 -7.53
CA ASN A 5 -14.86 7.71 -8.72
C ASN A 5 -15.26 6.24 -8.60
N SER A 6 -16.21 5.84 -9.42
CA SER A 6 -16.78 4.49 -9.45
C SER A 6 -15.76 3.43 -9.91
N GLY A 7 -14.57 3.88 -10.32
CA GLY A 7 -13.42 3.03 -10.62
C GLY A 7 -12.66 2.54 -9.38
N PHE A 8 -11.65 1.70 -9.65
CA PHE A 8 -10.73 1.16 -8.65
C PHE A 8 -9.31 1.70 -8.86
N PRO A 9 -9.06 3.01 -8.60
CA PRO A 9 -7.82 3.66 -8.94
C PRO A 9 -6.64 3.29 -8.05
N ILE A 10 -6.89 2.67 -6.89
CA ILE A 10 -5.84 2.39 -5.91
C ILE A 10 -5.44 0.93 -6.04
N LYS A 11 -4.19 0.70 -6.45
CA LYS A 11 -3.57 -0.62 -6.49
C LYS A 11 -2.81 -0.86 -5.18
N LEU A 12 -3.38 -1.67 -4.30
CA LEU A 12 -2.84 -1.97 -2.96
C LEU A 12 -2.32 -3.41 -2.90
N PHE A 13 -1.08 -3.56 -2.45
CA PHE A 13 -0.45 -4.84 -2.13
C PHE A 13 -0.59 -5.14 -0.63
N VAL A 14 -1.18 -6.29 -0.30
CA VAL A 14 -1.39 -6.76 1.08
C VAL A 14 -0.66 -8.08 1.32
N PHE A 15 0.02 -8.21 2.46
CA PHE A 15 0.89 -9.37 2.73
C PHE A 15 0.67 -10.01 4.12
N GLY A 16 -0.18 -9.43 4.96
CA GLY A 16 -0.46 -9.87 6.32
C GLY A 16 -1.92 -10.21 6.57
N THR A 17 -2.49 -9.70 7.67
CA THR A 17 -3.85 -9.98 8.15
C THR A 17 -4.97 -9.52 7.22
N LEU A 18 -4.68 -8.62 6.26
CA LEU A 18 -5.59 -8.14 5.22
C LEU A 18 -5.74 -9.10 4.02
N ARG A 19 -4.94 -10.17 3.95
CA ARG A 19 -5.05 -11.17 2.88
C ARG A 19 -6.34 -11.98 3.00
N LYS A 20 -6.73 -12.63 1.92
CA LYS A 20 -7.89 -13.53 1.90
C LYS A 20 -7.83 -14.58 3.00
N ASN A 21 -8.94 -14.75 3.73
CA ASN A 21 -9.05 -15.58 4.95
C ASN A 21 -8.19 -15.13 6.14
N GLY A 22 -7.54 -13.97 6.03
CA GLY A 22 -6.88 -13.31 7.15
C GLY A 22 -7.90 -12.66 8.09
N ARG A 23 -7.46 -12.36 9.31
CA ARG A 23 -8.34 -11.82 10.37
C ARG A 23 -9.00 -10.47 10.01
N LEU A 24 -8.35 -9.68 9.15
CA LEU A 24 -8.80 -8.35 8.71
C LEU A 24 -9.21 -8.34 7.22
N ASP A 25 -9.41 -9.51 6.59
CA ASP A 25 -9.76 -9.66 5.16
C ASP A 25 -10.96 -8.79 4.76
N TYR A 26 -11.97 -8.71 5.63
CA TYR A 26 -13.20 -7.95 5.40
C TYR A 26 -12.99 -6.45 5.12
N TYR A 27 -11.84 -5.86 5.48
CA TYR A 27 -11.53 -4.47 5.11
C TYR A 27 -11.21 -4.32 3.62
N THR A 28 -10.86 -5.42 2.94
CA THR A 28 -10.68 -5.46 1.49
C THR A 28 -12.00 -5.70 0.75
N ASP A 29 -13.12 -5.94 1.44
CA ASP A 29 -14.41 -6.17 0.80
C ASP A 29 -14.84 -5.00 -0.09
N GLY A 30 -15.38 -5.34 -1.26
CA GLY A 30 -15.71 -4.37 -2.31
C GLY A 30 -14.52 -3.98 -3.19
N SER A 31 -13.32 -4.52 -2.94
CA SER A 31 -12.16 -4.37 -3.82
C SER A 31 -12.14 -5.48 -4.90
N LYS A 32 -11.44 -5.22 -6.01
CA LYS A 32 -11.21 -6.18 -7.09
C LYS A 32 -9.87 -6.90 -6.89
N TYR A 33 -9.90 -8.18 -6.56
CA TYR A 33 -8.71 -9.03 -6.49
C TYR A 33 -8.01 -9.15 -7.85
N ALA A 34 -6.69 -9.00 -7.87
CA ALA A 34 -5.86 -8.98 -9.08
C ALA A 34 -4.87 -10.15 -9.17
N GLY A 35 -4.72 -10.96 -8.11
CA GLY A 35 -3.85 -12.13 -8.07
C GLY A 35 -2.80 -12.09 -6.96
N LYS A 36 -1.97 -13.13 -6.93
CA LYS A 36 -0.81 -13.23 -6.04
C LYS A 36 0.38 -12.49 -6.64
N TYR A 37 1.03 -11.71 -5.81
CA TYR A 37 2.22 -10.93 -6.16
C TYR A 37 3.27 -11.15 -5.07
N TYR A 38 4.49 -10.70 -5.32
CA TYR A 38 5.51 -10.63 -4.30
C TYR A 38 6.28 -9.31 -4.40
N THR A 39 6.92 -8.94 -3.30
CA THR A 39 7.86 -7.82 -3.22
C THR A 39 9.18 -8.31 -2.63
N GLU A 40 10.27 -7.57 -2.88
CA GLU A 40 11.57 -7.87 -2.27
C GLU A 40 11.55 -7.42 -0.81
N GLY A 41 11.96 -8.31 0.10
CA GLY A 41 11.98 -8.10 1.54
C GLY A 41 11.55 -9.35 2.30
N GLN A 42 12.00 -9.47 3.55
CA GLN A 42 11.67 -10.58 4.44
C GLN A 42 10.38 -10.28 5.22
N LEU A 43 9.44 -11.22 5.22
CA LEU A 43 8.26 -11.16 6.06
C LEU A 43 8.67 -11.43 7.51
N MET A 44 8.31 -10.52 8.41
CA MET A 44 8.66 -10.53 9.81
C MET A 44 7.41 -10.46 10.70
N LEU A 45 7.52 -11.02 11.89
CA LEU A 45 6.52 -10.88 12.96
C LEU A 45 7.03 -9.84 13.96
N SER A 46 6.22 -8.83 14.27
CA SER A 46 6.53 -7.84 15.29
C SER A 46 6.34 -8.40 16.69
N GLU A 47 6.84 -7.67 17.68
CA GLU A 47 6.71 -8.01 19.10
C GLU A 47 5.25 -8.04 19.58
N ILE A 48 4.35 -7.35 18.87
CA ILE A 48 2.92 -7.26 19.16
C ILE A 48 2.07 -8.19 18.28
N GLY A 49 2.70 -9.11 17.54
CA GLY A 49 2.00 -10.15 16.78
C GLY A 49 1.53 -9.73 15.39
N SER A 50 2.07 -8.64 14.84
CA SER A 50 1.70 -8.13 13.51
C SER A 50 2.74 -8.44 12.44
N ALA A 51 2.29 -8.65 11.21
CA ALA A 51 3.18 -8.89 10.08
C ALA A 51 3.73 -7.58 9.50
N TYR A 52 5.05 -7.48 9.30
CA TYR A 52 5.69 -6.40 8.53
C TYR A 52 6.71 -6.96 7.54
N ILE A 53 7.12 -6.14 6.57
CA ILE A 53 8.21 -6.48 5.65
C ILE A 53 9.45 -5.71 6.06
N ASP A 54 10.55 -6.43 6.27
CA ASP A 54 11.88 -5.86 6.33
C ASP A 54 12.43 -5.73 4.90
N PHE A 55 12.47 -4.51 4.40
CA PHE A 55 12.94 -4.18 3.04
C PHE A 55 14.48 -4.09 2.95
N ASP A 56 15.20 -4.15 4.07
CA ASP A 56 16.66 -4.15 4.08
C ASP A 56 17.23 -5.53 3.71
N VAL A 57 16.46 -6.60 3.96
CA VAL A 57 16.81 -7.97 3.54
C VAL A 57 16.61 -8.14 2.03
N LYS A 58 17.72 -8.33 1.31
CA LYS A 58 17.75 -8.51 -0.15
C LYS A 58 17.65 -9.98 -0.57
N ASN A 59 17.24 -10.21 -1.81
CA ASN A 59 17.09 -11.55 -2.41
C ASN A 59 16.07 -12.46 -1.70
N THR A 60 15.23 -11.90 -0.85
CA THR A 60 14.11 -12.58 -0.20
C THR A 60 12.82 -12.02 -0.75
N ALA A 61 11.80 -12.87 -0.94
CA ALA A 61 10.50 -12.45 -1.41
C ALA A 61 9.44 -12.59 -0.32
N THR A 62 8.65 -11.55 -0.14
CA THR A 62 7.40 -11.62 0.60
C THR A 62 6.24 -11.77 -0.37
N ILE A 63 5.51 -12.88 -0.26
CA ILE A 63 4.31 -13.15 -1.07
C ILE A 63 3.11 -12.46 -0.44
N GLY A 64 2.33 -11.79 -1.27
CA GLY A 64 1.08 -11.15 -0.91
C GLY A 64 0.06 -11.20 -2.04
N GLU A 65 -0.94 -10.35 -1.92
CA GLU A 65 -2.10 -10.28 -2.80
C GLU A 65 -2.27 -8.84 -3.26
N LEU A 66 -2.66 -8.68 -4.52
CA LEU A 66 -2.90 -7.38 -5.12
C LEU A 66 -4.40 -7.14 -5.25
N TYR A 67 -4.85 -5.98 -4.82
CA TYR A 67 -6.23 -5.53 -4.91
C TYR A 67 -6.30 -4.17 -5.59
N TYR A 68 -7.34 -3.98 -6.41
CA TYR A 68 -7.74 -2.66 -6.88
C TYR A 68 -8.93 -2.19 -6.04
N MET A 69 -8.82 -1.03 -5.42
CA MET A 69 -9.84 -0.47 -4.54
C MET A 69 -10.13 1.00 -4.86
N ASN A 70 -11.26 1.48 -4.35
CA ASN A 70 -11.59 2.90 -4.34
C ASN A 70 -11.04 3.58 -3.09
N PHE A 71 -11.16 4.90 -3.03
CA PHE A 71 -10.58 5.68 -1.95
C PHE A 71 -11.27 5.44 -0.60
N SER A 72 -12.58 5.16 -0.59
CA SER A 72 -13.28 4.79 0.64
C SER A 72 -12.77 3.47 1.22
N GLY A 73 -12.46 2.48 0.37
CA GLY A 73 -11.81 1.24 0.78
C GLY A 73 -10.47 1.48 1.47
N LEU A 74 -9.63 2.35 0.89
CA LEU A 74 -8.35 2.74 1.48
C LEU A 74 -8.53 3.44 2.84
N LEU A 75 -9.48 4.37 2.96
CA LEU A 75 -9.76 5.06 4.23
C LEU A 75 -10.20 4.11 5.34
N ARG A 76 -10.94 3.04 5.02
CA ARG A 76 -11.33 2.02 6.02
C ARG A 76 -10.12 1.26 6.55
N ILE A 77 -9.17 0.91 5.67
CA ILE A 77 -7.93 0.26 6.08
C ILE A 77 -7.07 1.24 6.89
N ASP A 78 -6.97 2.49 6.45
CA ASP A 78 -6.19 3.50 7.17
C ASP A 78 -6.71 3.76 8.59
N HIS A 79 -8.04 3.76 8.75
CA HIS A 79 -8.66 3.89 10.07
C HIS A 79 -8.22 2.81 11.06
N LEU A 80 -7.78 1.64 10.58
CA LEU A 80 -7.22 0.58 11.43
C LEU A 80 -5.96 1.01 12.16
N GLU A 81 -5.14 1.89 11.57
CA GLU A 81 -3.93 2.43 12.23
C GLU A 81 -4.30 3.10 13.56
N SER A 82 -5.41 3.82 13.57
CA SER A 82 -5.87 4.54 14.77
C SER A 82 -6.63 3.65 15.76
N THR A 83 -7.21 2.52 15.33
CA THR A 83 -8.25 1.80 16.10
C THR A 83 -7.97 0.33 16.41
N SER A 84 -7.04 -0.33 15.73
CA SER A 84 -6.80 -1.77 15.88
C SER A 84 -5.49 -2.07 16.63
N GLY A 85 -5.51 -3.12 17.45
CA GLY A 85 -4.29 -3.72 18.00
C GLY A 85 -3.64 -4.74 17.05
N GLU A 86 -4.34 -5.14 15.99
CA GLU A 86 -3.93 -6.20 15.06
C GLU A 86 -3.41 -5.65 13.73
N PHE A 87 -3.81 -4.43 13.40
CA PHE A 87 -3.12 -3.59 12.44
C PHE A 87 -2.25 -2.64 13.26
N PRO A 88 -0.93 -2.61 13.08
CA PRO A 88 -0.13 -1.89 14.06
C PRO A 88 -0.25 -0.40 13.87
N LYS A 89 -0.40 0.28 14.99
CA LYS A 89 0.03 1.68 15.12
C LYS A 89 1.45 1.81 14.58
N GLY A 90 1.66 2.83 13.77
CA GLY A 90 2.95 3.05 13.12
C GLY A 90 3.13 2.27 11.82
N TYR A 91 2.08 2.13 11.01
CA TYR A 91 2.23 1.78 9.60
C TYR A 91 1.95 3.02 8.77
N ASP A 92 2.77 3.25 7.76
CA ASP A 92 2.60 4.36 6.83
C ASP A 92 2.32 3.80 5.43
N LEU A 93 1.40 4.46 4.73
CA LEU A 93 1.13 4.14 3.33
C LEU A 93 2.31 4.61 2.49
N ASP A 94 2.95 3.68 1.78
CA ASP A 94 4.09 3.94 0.91
C ASP A 94 3.93 3.14 -0.39
N ILE A 95 4.90 3.24 -1.29
CA ILE A 95 4.94 2.52 -2.55
C ILE A 95 6.08 1.50 -2.50
N ALA A 96 5.80 0.28 -2.97
CA ALA A 96 6.81 -0.76 -3.13
C ALA A 96 6.77 -1.34 -4.56
N PRO A 97 7.93 -1.78 -5.08
CA PRO A 97 7.95 -2.58 -6.28
C PRO A 97 7.33 -3.96 -6.02
N ILE A 98 6.55 -4.44 -6.96
CA ILE A 98 5.90 -5.75 -6.90
C ILE A 98 6.04 -6.49 -8.24
N TRP A 99 6.05 -7.80 -8.15
CA TRP A 99 6.14 -8.72 -9.28
C TRP A 99 5.03 -9.75 -9.20
N LYS A 100 4.50 -10.15 -10.36
CA LYS A 100 3.47 -11.18 -10.41
C LYS A 100 4.07 -12.52 -10.00
N PHE A 101 3.45 -13.18 -9.03
CA PHE A 101 3.91 -14.48 -8.56
C PHE A 101 3.70 -15.55 -9.64
N LYS A 102 4.76 -16.32 -9.93
CA LYS A 102 4.74 -17.52 -10.77
C LYS A 102 5.45 -18.61 -9.99
N ASP A 103 4.82 -19.77 -9.84
CA ASP A 103 5.23 -20.82 -8.92
C ASP A 103 6.74 -21.16 -9.05
N GLY A 104 7.49 -20.91 -7.97
CA GLY A 104 8.85 -21.44 -7.78
C GLY A 104 10.03 -20.55 -8.19
N ILE A 105 9.82 -19.39 -8.83
CA ILE A 105 10.93 -18.49 -9.21
C ILE A 105 10.60 -17.04 -8.87
N ASN A 106 11.37 -16.47 -7.94
CA ASN A 106 11.38 -15.03 -7.69
C ASN A 106 12.38 -14.38 -8.65
N ASP A 107 11.87 -13.60 -9.60
CA ASP A 107 12.66 -12.81 -10.53
C ASP A 107 12.42 -11.32 -10.26
N PHE A 108 13.38 -10.69 -9.59
CA PHE A 108 13.36 -9.26 -9.27
C PHE A 108 13.78 -8.37 -10.47
N SER A 109 13.83 -8.92 -11.69
CA SER A 109 14.14 -8.14 -12.89
C SER A 109 13.11 -7.04 -13.16
N ASN A 110 13.55 -6.00 -13.86
CA ASN A 110 12.68 -4.88 -14.24
C ASN A 110 11.59 -5.28 -15.26
N LYS A 111 11.71 -6.44 -15.93
CA LYS A 111 10.81 -6.82 -17.04
C LYS A 111 9.35 -6.97 -16.61
N ASN A 112 9.12 -7.42 -15.38
CA ASN A 112 7.77 -7.62 -14.81
C ASN A 112 7.52 -6.75 -13.57
N LYS A 113 8.40 -5.77 -13.34
CA LYS A 113 8.30 -4.88 -12.18
C LYS A 113 7.16 -3.91 -12.40
N SER A 114 6.25 -3.88 -11.43
CA SER A 114 5.26 -2.82 -11.29
C SER A 114 5.37 -2.25 -9.88
N PHE A 115 4.57 -1.23 -9.55
CA PHE A 115 4.56 -0.64 -8.21
C PHE A 115 3.17 -0.78 -7.62
N ALA A 116 3.03 -0.81 -6.31
CA ALA A 116 1.74 -0.76 -5.63
C ALA A 116 1.87 0.02 -4.33
N PHE A 117 0.75 0.55 -3.85
CA PHE A 117 0.66 1.01 -2.48
C PHE A 117 0.83 -0.17 -1.54
N VAL A 118 1.46 0.07 -0.39
CA VAL A 118 1.67 -0.93 0.64
C VAL A 118 1.74 -0.21 1.98
N TYR A 119 1.24 -0.84 3.04
CA TYR A 119 1.44 -0.35 4.39
C TYR A 119 2.76 -0.88 4.92
N LYS A 120 3.75 0.01 5.13
CA LYS A 120 5.06 -0.33 5.67
C LYS A 120 5.12 0.03 7.15
N ARG A 121 5.74 -0.83 7.96
CA ARG A 121 6.01 -0.52 9.36
C ARG A 121 6.98 0.65 9.45
N ARG A 122 6.68 1.60 10.33
CA ARG A 122 7.54 2.73 10.70
C ARG A 122 8.72 2.19 11.50
N ASN A 123 9.80 1.82 10.80
CA ASN A 123 11.00 1.25 11.43
C ASN A 123 11.94 2.31 12.02
N SER A 124 11.65 3.60 11.82
CA SER A 124 12.42 4.73 12.36
C SER A 124 11.50 5.94 12.51
N PRO A 125 11.77 6.88 13.44
CA PRO A 125 11.03 8.13 13.51
C PRO A 125 11.02 8.79 12.13
N LEU A 126 9.83 9.03 11.58
CA LEU A 126 9.65 9.73 10.30
C LEU A 126 10.33 11.09 10.42
N LYS A 127 11.44 11.27 9.69
CA LYS A 127 12.10 12.56 9.60
C LYS A 127 11.20 13.49 8.81
N ILE A 128 10.67 14.50 9.48
CA ILE A 128 9.95 15.60 8.83
C ILE A 128 11.02 16.48 8.20
N GLN A 129 11.30 16.28 6.90
CA GLN A 129 12.42 16.96 6.22
C GLN A 129 12.30 18.48 6.29
N SER A 130 11.08 19.01 6.28
CA SER A 130 10.81 20.45 6.42
C SER A 130 11.09 21.00 7.83
N GLY A 131 11.19 20.14 8.85
CA GLY A 131 11.15 20.55 10.26
C GLY A 131 9.77 21.06 10.72
N ASP A 132 8.77 21.11 9.84
CA ASP A 132 7.43 21.64 10.12
C ASP A 132 6.39 20.52 10.07
N TRP A 133 5.73 20.28 11.21
CA TRP A 133 4.69 19.26 11.35
C TRP A 133 3.53 19.42 10.37
N LEU A 134 3.21 20.65 9.96
CA LEU A 134 2.15 20.95 9.00
C LEU A 134 2.55 20.61 7.57
N GLN A 135 3.85 20.54 7.28
CA GLN A 135 4.41 20.21 5.96
C GLN A 135 4.86 18.76 5.85
N ARG A 136 4.53 17.91 6.82
CA ARG A 136 4.80 16.47 6.72
C ARG A 136 4.09 15.88 5.49
N LEU A 137 4.72 14.90 4.86
CA LEU A 137 4.10 14.18 3.77
C LEU A 137 2.86 13.43 4.29
N ASN A 138 1.73 13.59 3.61
CA ASN A 138 0.48 12.91 3.92
C ASN A 138 -0.06 12.24 2.63
N PRO A 139 0.30 10.97 2.38
CA PRO A 139 -0.06 10.27 1.17
C PRO A 139 -1.58 10.21 0.93
N LEU A 140 -2.39 10.10 1.98
CA LEU A 140 -3.85 9.99 1.85
C LEU A 140 -4.48 11.28 1.36
N GLU A 141 -4.10 12.42 1.95
CA GLU A 141 -4.60 13.71 1.51
C GLU A 141 -4.13 14.02 0.08
N GLU A 142 -2.94 13.56 -0.29
CA GLU A 142 -2.41 13.75 -1.64
C GLU A 142 -3.10 12.83 -2.68
N ILE A 143 -3.43 11.58 -2.32
CA ILE A 143 -4.30 10.71 -3.12
C ILE A 143 -5.67 11.37 -3.31
N LYS A 144 -6.28 11.89 -2.25
CA LYS A 144 -7.58 12.59 -2.30
C LYS A 144 -7.54 13.80 -3.22
N ARG A 145 -6.50 14.63 -3.13
CA ARG A 145 -6.28 15.78 -4.02
C ARG A 145 -6.20 15.33 -5.48
N PHE A 146 -5.37 14.32 -5.76
CA PHE A 146 -5.23 13.78 -7.11
C PHE A 146 -6.56 13.27 -7.67
N LEU A 147 -7.31 12.49 -6.88
CA LEU A 147 -8.58 11.91 -7.33
C LEU A 147 -9.65 12.98 -7.57
N ASN A 148 -9.71 14.02 -6.72
CA ASN A 148 -10.64 15.14 -6.88
C ASN A 148 -10.29 16.05 -8.06
N SER A 149 -9.02 16.09 -8.49
CA SER A 149 -8.61 16.87 -9.66
C SER A 149 -8.88 16.17 -10.99
N GLN A 150 -9.28 14.89 -10.98
CA GLN A 150 -9.60 14.17 -12.21
C GLN A 150 -11.03 14.49 -12.66
N LEU A 151 -11.17 14.85 -13.93
CA LEU A 151 -12.47 15.07 -14.59
C LEU A 151 -13.14 13.78 -15.05
N SER A 152 -12.40 12.65 -15.05
CA SER A 152 -12.87 11.33 -15.47
C SER A 152 -13.14 10.44 -14.26
N ASP A 153 -14.27 9.73 -14.28
CA ASP A 153 -14.62 8.71 -13.27
C ASP A 153 -13.68 7.50 -13.29
N LYS A 154 -12.90 7.34 -14.37
CA LYS A 154 -11.95 6.24 -14.57
C LYS A 154 -10.52 6.79 -14.53
N VAL A 155 -9.94 6.73 -13.34
CA VAL A 155 -8.54 7.07 -13.09
C VAL A 155 -7.69 5.81 -13.23
N ASN A 156 -6.62 5.90 -14.03
CA ASN A 156 -5.66 4.81 -14.20
C ASN A 156 -4.81 4.66 -12.92
N PRO A 157 -4.73 3.45 -12.33
CA PRO A 157 -3.92 3.22 -11.13
C PRO A 157 -2.43 3.56 -11.28
N GLU A 158 -1.85 3.40 -12.47
CA GLU A 158 -0.43 3.73 -12.69
C GLU A 158 -0.18 5.24 -12.63
N ASP A 159 -1.14 6.06 -13.08
CA ASP A 159 -1.01 7.53 -13.03
C ASP A 159 -0.99 8.02 -11.58
N LEU A 160 -1.87 7.45 -10.74
CA LEU A 160 -1.90 7.75 -9.30
C LEU A 160 -0.59 7.33 -8.61
N ILE A 161 -0.08 6.13 -8.92
CA ILE A 161 1.19 5.66 -8.37
C ILE A 161 2.35 6.54 -8.80
N ASN A 162 2.44 6.89 -10.08
CA ASN A 162 3.50 7.76 -10.60
C ASN A 162 3.44 9.15 -9.95
N TYR A 163 2.23 9.67 -9.71
CA TYR A 163 2.02 10.92 -9.01
C TYR A 163 2.53 10.85 -7.55
N LEU A 164 2.08 9.86 -6.77
CA LEU A 164 2.49 9.71 -5.37
C LEU A 164 3.96 9.34 -5.22
N HIS A 165 4.53 8.56 -6.12
CA HIS A 165 5.95 8.18 -6.07
C HIS A 165 6.87 9.39 -6.25
N LYS A 166 6.45 10.41 -7.02
CA LYS A 166 7.15 11.69 -7.12
C LYS A 166 6.98 12.52 -5.85
N TYR A 167 5.79 12.53 -5.26
CA TYR A 167 5.51 13.25 -4.00
C TYR A 167 6.32 12.70 -2.83
N LEU A 168 6.39 11.37 -2.69
CA LEU A 168 7.06 10.67 -1.59
C LEU A 168 8.60 10.71 -1.65
N LYS A 169 9.17 11.08 -2.80
CA LYS A 169 10.62 11.24 -2.99
C LYS A 169 11.13 12.65 -2.74
N LYS A 170 10.23 13.62 -2.53
CA LYS A 170 10.60 14.98 -2.14
C LYS A 170 11.02 15.02 -0.68
#